data_AF-A0A4U7D673-F1
#
_entry.id   AF-A0A4U7D673-F1
#
_cell.length_a   1.000
_cell.length_b   1.000
_cell.length_c   1.000
_cell.angle_alpha   90.00
_cell.angle_beta   90.00
_cell.angle_gamma   90.00
#
_symmetry.space_group_name_H-M   'P 1'
#
loop_
_entity.id
_entity.type
_entity.pdbx_description
1 polymer ?
#
loop_
_entity_poly.entity_id
_entity_poly.type
_entity_poly.pdbx_seq_one_letter_code
_entity_poly.pdbx_strand_id
1 'polypeptide(L)'
;AQSLEDRNGIDYISPLSGFGRHAVDQLVDATFDVQQGPSEEVPKADYEDELRTLIADEHGEETVTDVFPDHDQTYVHGRND
;
A
#
# COMPACT_ATOMS: atom_id res chain seq x y z
N ALA A 1 4.12 -24.00 -17.15
CA ALA A 1 4.93 -22.82 -16.79
C ALA A 1 5.53 -23.09 -15.42
N GLN A 2 6.81 -22.80 -15.20
CA GLN A 2 7.41 -22.88 -13.85
C GLN A 2 6.92 -21.71 -13.00
N SER A 3 6.74 -21.93 -11.70
CA SER A 3 6.33 -20.88 -10.76
C SER A 3 7.44 -19.83 -10.60
N LEU A 4 7.14 -18.70 -9.95
CA LEU A 4 8.18 -17.71 -9.63
C LEU A 4 9.18 -18.29 -8.63
N GLU A 5 8.65 -19.03 -7.67
CA GLU A 5 9.34 -19.77 -6.62
C GLU A 5 10.32 -20.77 -7.20
N ASP A 6 9.87 -21.62 -8.13
CA ASP A 6 10.71 -22.65 -8.76
C ASP A 6 11.83 -22.03 -9.61
N ARG A 7 11.53 -20.91 -10.30
CA ARG A 7 12.52 -20.21 -11.14
C ARG A 7 13.63 -19.55 -10.33
N ASN A 8 13.30 -19.09 -9.12
CA ASN A 8 14.24 -18.35 -8.28
C ASN A 8 14.76 -19.16 -7.08
N GLY A 9 14.23 -20.36 -6.84
CA GLY A 9 14.55 -21.19 -5.67
C GLY A 9 14.17 -20.51 -4.36
N ILE A 10 13.03 -19.81 -4.32
CA ILE A 10 12.57 -19.05 -3.15
C ILE A 10 11.20 -19.53 -2.65
N ASP A 11 10.93 -19.33 -1.37
CA ASP A 11 9.60 -19.44 -0.79
C ASP A 11 8.93 -18.07 -0.75
N TYR A 12 7.91 -17.85 -1.60
CA TYR A 12 7.13 -16.62 -1.58
C TYR A 12 5.94 -16.77 -0.62
N ILE A 13 5.89 -15.92 0.42
CA ILE A 13 4.82 -15.93 1.41
C ILE A 13 4.06 -14.61 1.30
N SER A 14 2.74 -14.71 1.15
CA SER A 14 1.81 -13.57 1.25
C SER A 14 0.89 -13.80 2.45
N PRO A 15 1.25 -13.33 3.66
CA PRO A 15 0.54 -13.69 4.89
C PRO A 15 -0.93 -13.23 4.91
N LEU A 16 -1.22 -12.14 4.21
CA LEU A 16 -2.57 -11.58 4.11
C LEU A 16 -3.38 -12.20 2.97
N SER A 17 -2.78 -13.07 2.15
CA SER A 17 -3.48 -13.79 1.10
C SER A 17 -4.53 -14.72 1.71
N GLY A 18 -5.80 -14.40 1.51
CA GLY A 18 -6.94 -15.12 2.09
C GLY A 18 -7.69 -14.36 3.18
N PHE A 19 -7.16 -13.21 3.64
CA PHE A 19 -7.87 -12.30 4.52
C PHE A 19 -8.60 -11.24 3.70
N GLY A 20 -9.93 -11.18 3.84
CA GLY A 20 -10.72 -10.07 3.27
C GLY A 20 -10.44 -8.75 3.99
N ARG A 21 -10.76 -7.62 3.36
CA ARG A 21 -10.50 -6.28 3.90
C ARG A 21 -10.98 -6.11 5.35
N HIS A 22 -12.23 -6.49 5.63
CA HIS A 22 -12.79 -6.40 6.97
C HIS A 22 -12.07 -7.25 8.03
N ALA A 23 -11.46 -8.38 7.65
CA ALA A 23 -10.66 -9.18 8.57
C ALA A 23 -9.31 -8.52 8.87
N VAL A 24 -8.72 -7.86 7.87
CA VAL A 24 -7.50 -7.07 8.04
C VAL A 24 -7.78 -5.84 8.90
N ASP A 25 -8.88 -5.12 8.66
CA ASP A 25 -9.26 -3.95 9.45
C ASP A 25 -9.40 -4.31 10.94
N GLN A 26 -10.07 -5.44 11.25
CA GLN A 26 -10.18 -5.93 12.64
C GLN A 26 -8.84 -6.30 13.26
N LEU A 27 -7.89 -6.86 12.49
CA LEU A 27 -6.54 -7.14 12.98
C LEU A 27 -5.78 -5.85 13.26
N VAL A 28 -5.95 -4.83 12.42
CA VAL A 28 -5.34 -3.51 12.61
C VAL A 28 -5.89 -2.86 13.87
N ASP A 29 -7.21 -2.76 14.02
CA ASP A 29 -7.88 -2.17 15.19
C ASP A 29 -7.47 -2.87 16.49
N ALA A 30 -7.32 -4.20 16.47
CA ALA A 30 -6.94 -4.98 17.64
C ALA A 30 -5.46 -4.84 18.02
N THR A 31 -4.58 -4.49 17.08
CA THR A 31 -3.12 -4.64 17.25
C THR A 31 -2.36 -3.32 17.22
N PHE A 32 -2.86 -2.30 16.52
CA PHE A 32 -2.10 -1.10 16.19
C PHE A 32 -2.82 0.18 16.57
N ASP A 33 -2.02 1.16 16.98
CA ASP A 33 -2.44 2.56 17.06
C ASP A 33 -2.21 3.19 15.69
N VAL A 34 -3.30 3.61 15.03
CA VAL A 34 -3.28 4.07 13.65
C VAL A 34 -3.84 5.47 13.51
N GLN A 35 -3.17 6.29 12.71
CA GLN A 35 -3.67 7.58 12.23
C GLN A 35 -4.08 7.44 10.77
N GLN A 36 -5.31 7.84 10.46
CA GLN A 36 -5.80 7.99 9.09
C GLN A 36 -5.78 9.47 8.71
N GLY A 37 -5.30 9.78 7.50
CA GLY A 37 -5.26 11.14 6.98
C GLY A 37 -5.07 11.17 5.47
N PRO A 38 -5.15 12.37 4.85
CA PRO A 38 -4.94 12.51 3.41
C PRO A 38 -3.58 11.96 3.00
N SER A 39 -3.54 11.24 1.88
CA SER A 39 -2.28 10.64 1.40
C SER A 39 -1.15 11.64 1.20
N GLU A 40 -1.46 12.92 0.95
CA GLU A 40 -0.47 14.00 0.78
C GLU A 40 0.26 14.36 2.08
N GLU A 41 -0.33 14.07 3.24
CA GLU A 41 0.20 14.48 4.55
C GLU A 41 0.88 13.35 5.31
N VAL A 42 0.67 12.10 4.88
CA VAL A 42 1.14 10.90 5.57
C VAL A 42 2.32 10.29 4.81
N PRO A 43 3.48 10.06 5.47
CA PRO A 43 4.63 9.43 4.82
C PRO A 43 4.28 8.06 4.22
N LYS A 44 4.59 7.88 2.94
CA LYS A 44 4.37 6.64 2.19
C LYS A 44 5.67 5.83 2.11
N ALA A 45 5.52 4.52 2.01
CA ALA A 45 6.64 3.58 1.90
C ALA A 45 6.58 2.74 0.62
N ASP A 46 5.58 2.95 -0.23
CA ASP A 46 5.44 2.29 -1.52
C ASP A 46 6.01 3.14 -2.66
N TYR A 47 5.90 2.63 -3.88
CA TYR A 47 6.44 3.27 -5.08
C TYR A 47 5.55 4.43 -5.59
N GLU A 48 4.49 4.82 -4.87
CA GLU A 48 3.47 5.71 -5.39
C GLU A 48 4.03 7.09 -5.78
N ASP A 49 4.90 7.67 -4.97
CA ASP A 49 5.49 8.99 -5.24
C ASP A 49 6.42 8.97 -6.46
N GLU A 50 7.21 7.91 -6.61
CA GLU A 50 8.07 7.71 -7.79
C GLU A 50 7.21 7.56 -9.06
N LEU A 51 6.13 6.78 -8.98
CA LEU A 51 5.21 6.58 -10.10
C LEU A 51 4.45 7.86 -10.47
N ARG A 52 3.99 8.65 -9.49
CA ARG A 52 3.35 9.95 -9.76
C ARG A 52 4.29 10.88 -10.51
N THR A 53 5.55 10.96 -10.08
CA THR A 53 6.56 11.80 -10.73
C THR A 53 6.78 11.38 -12.18
N LEU A 54 6.96 10.08 -12.44
CA LEU A 54 7.15 9.56 -13.79
C LEU A 54 5.92 9.81 -14.69
N ILE A 55 4.71 9.63 -14.17
CA ILE A 55 3.47 9.86 -14.93
C ILE A 55 3.28 11.35 -15.21
N ALA A 56 3.56 12.24 -14.26
CA ALA A 56 3.49 13.68 -14.47
C ALA A 56 4.46 14.12 -15.60
N ASP A 57 5.70 13.60 -15.56
CA ASP A 57 6.72 13.91 -16.56
C ASP A 57 6.36 13.39 -17.97
N GLU A 58 5.78 12.19 -18.08
CA GLU A 58 5.47 11.56 -19.37
C GLU A 58 4.08 11.90 -19.93
N HIS A 59 3.10 12.12 -19.06
CA HIS A 59 1.68 12.18 -19.39
C HIS A 59 0.93 13.35 -18.74
N GLY A 60 1.60 14.17 -17.93
CA GLY A 60 1.03 15.36 -17.30
C GLY A 60 0.23 15.10 -16.03
N GLU A 61 0.07 16.15 -15.23
CA GLU A 61 -0.56 16.15 -13.90
C GLU A 61 -2.03 15.69 -13.90
N GLU A 62 -2.78 15.95 -14.97
CA GLU A 62 -4.18 15.49 -15.10
C GLU A 62 -4.26 13.95 -15.04
N THR A 63 -3.32 13.28 -15.72
CA THR A 63 -3.24 11.81 -15.76
C THR A 63 -2.91 11.24 -14.37
N VAL A 64 -2.13 11.96 -13.57
CA VAL A 64 -1.82 11.53 -12.19
C VAL A 64 -3.09 11.48 -11.36
N THR A 65 -3.94 12.51 -11.44
CA THR A 65 -5.21 12.58 -10.71
C THR A 65 -6.17 11.47 -11.13
N ASP A 66 -6.19 11.11 -12.42
CA ASP A 66 -7.04 10.03 -12.94
C ASP A 66 -6.60 8.63 -12.47
N VAL A 67 -5.29 8.39 -12.36
CA VAL A 67 -4.71 7.10 -11.97
C VAL A 67 -4.61 6.94 -10.46
N PHE A 68 -4.27 8.02 -9.76
CA PHE A 68 -4.08 8.09 -8.31
C PHE A 68 -5.02 9.14 -7.69
N PRO A 69 -6.34 8.86 -7.65
CA PRO A 69 -7.30 9.78 -7.05
C PRO A 69 -7.04 9.96 -5.55
N ASP A 70 -7.64 11.02 -5.00
CA ASP A 70 -7.61 11.31 -3.57
C ASP A 70 -8.03 10.08 -2.77
N HIS A 71 -7.16 9.69 -1.83
CA HIS A 71 -7.42 8.60 -0.93
C HIS A 71 -6.80 8.90 0.44
N ASP A 72 -7.40 8.30 1.46
CA ASP A 72 -6.84 8.33 2.80
C ASP A 72 -5.77 7.25 2.94
N GLN A 73 -4.67 7.60 3.60
CA GLN A 73 -3.62 6.69 3.98
C GLN A 73 -3.64 6.45 5.49
N THR A 74 -3.18 5.27 5.87
CA THR A 74 -3.10 4.85 7.28
C THR A 74 -1.64 4.73 7.69
N TYR A 75 -1.27 5.41 8.78
CA TYR A 75 0.05 5.35 9.38
C TYR A 75 -0.02 4.65 10.74
N VAL A 76 0.83 3.66 10.94
CA VAL A 76 0.95 2.96 12.23
C VAL A 76 1.94 3.73 13.11
N HIS A 77 1.47 4.27 14.23
CA HIS A 77 2.32 4.94 15.22
C HIS A 77 2.90 3.98 16.26
N GLY A 78 2.23 2.86 16.50
CA GLY A 78 2.63 1.90 17.50
C GLY A 78 1.73 0.68 17.58
N ARG A 79 1.94 -0.14 18.61
CA ARG A 79 1.08 -1.28 18.94
C ARG A 79 0.16 -0.92 20.09
N ASN A 80 -1.04 -1.48 20.09
CA ASN A 80 -1.94 -1.42 21.24
C ASN A 80 -1.41 -2.42 22.29
N ASP A 81 -0.92 -1.91 23.43
CA ASP A 81 -0.51 -2.72 24.59
C ASP A 81 -1.68 -3.04 25.53
#